data_AF-W7M9Q5-F1
#
_entry.id   AF-W7M9Q5-F1
#
_cell.length_a   1.000
_cell.length_b   1.000
_cell.length_c   1.000
_cell.angle_alpha   90.00
_cell.angle_beta   90.00
_cell.angle_gamma   90.00
#
_symmetry.space_group_name_H-M   'P 1'
#
loop_
_entity.id
_entity.type
_entity.pdbx_description
1 polymer ?
#
loop_
_entity_poly.entity_id
_entity_poly.type
_entity_poly.pdbx_seq_one_letter_code
_entity_poly.pdbx_strand_id
1 'polypeptide(L)'
;MASDDQQSSMLEALQEIQRTQALLVNAVESLSGRSIEESGGDVGKNTVLEPGSREDDNEGGTPSVEVPAASGDKLKAPALPSPDQRQQQGFTSRIILTTYPKQIGINPLPMDWGNQDPVKRGPIVVSRAASTIRRRNAVGAHGGSYSIYYALAVASNELNADHRPDFTNTEPAANIGPFPQWGDPKKIVAMDPWGHLAPWLFKDTIEKDNVDIRPTIAITKAHMKLPELDESVKAGRLVPDGKVCLNDQGELAVTKFAVEPVWYLPGVAERFGIDEATLRRSLFEHTGGSYPELITRGDIKVFLPPIGGLTVYCFGDPAKMSDESVRLSLRIHDECNGSDVFGSDICTCRPYLIFGIEEAVKEAQNGGSGVVIYFRKEGRALGEVTKYCKDEISQNSAKQLSCRSGVLILG
;
A
#
# COMPACT_ATOMS: atom_id res chain seq x y z
N MET A 1 66.44 0.43 -3.89
CA MET A 1 66.10 1.87 -3.90
C MET A 1 64.64 2.15 -4.29
N ALA A 2 63.92 1.29 -5.02
CA ALA A 2 62.51 1.53 -5.36
C ALA A 2 61.47 1.11 -4.29
N SER A 3 61.90 0.43 -3.20
CA SER A 3 60.99 -0.10 -2.16
C SER A 3 60.73 0.91 -1.02
N ASP A 4 61.69 1.78 -0.71
CA ASP A 4 61.59 2.71 0.42
C ASP A 4 60.69 3.92 0.09
N ASP A 5 60.70 4.38 -1.17
CA ASP A 5 59.83 5.47 -1.64
C ASP A 5 58.34 5.07 -1.62
N GLN A 6 58.03 3.81 -1.93
CA GLN A 6 56.66 3.29 -1.87
C GLN A 6 56.15 3.17 -0.42
N GLN A 7 57.03 2.82 0.52
CA GLN A 7 56.67 2.75 1.94
C GLN A 7 56.49 4.13 2.55
N SER A 8 57.31 5.12 2.16
CA SER A 8 57.16 6.51 2.58
C SER A 8 55.84 7.11 2.06
N SER A 9 55.50 6.86 0.79
CA SER A 9 54.24 7.33 0.19
C SER A 9 53.00 6.70 0.85
N MET A 10 53.06 5.42 1.24
CA MET A 10 51.96 4.79 1.99
C MET A 10 51.80 5.35 3.40
N LEU A 11 52.90 5.68 4.08
CA LEU A 11 52.87 6.30 5.41
C LEU A 11 52.26 7.70 5.37
N GLU A 12 52.61 8.50 4.36
CA GLU A 12 52.00 9.83 4.14
C GLU A 12 50.50 9.71 3.85
N ALA A 13 50.09 8.75 3.01
CA ALA A 13 48.67 8.51 2.72
C ALA A 13 47.87 8.10 3.98
N LEU A 14 48.46 7.27 4.85
CA LEU A 14 47.84 6.87 6.11
C LEU A 14 47.72 8.03 7.11
N GLN A 15 48.72 8.91 7.16
CA GLN A 15 48.68 10.12 8.01
C GLN A 15 47.60 11.09 7.53
N GLU A 16 47.42 11.27 6.21
CA GLU A 16 46.37 12.12 5.66
C GLU A 16 44.97 11.55 5.92
N ILE A 17 44.80 10.23 5.85
CA ILE A 17 43.55 9.56 6.22
C ILE A 17 43.23 9.77 7.70
N GLN A 18 44.21 9.61 8.60
CA GLN A 18 44.01 9.88 10.03
C GLN A 18 43.62 11.33 10.30
N ARG A 19 44.27 12.28 9.63
CA ARG A 19 43.96 13.71 9.74
C ARG A 19 42.54 14.02 9.26
N THR A 20 42.12 13.41 8.15
CA THR A 20 40.77 13.57 7.59
C THR A 20 39.71 12.98 8.52
N GLN A 21 39.98 11.83 9.13
CA GLN A 21 39.08 11.22 10.12
C GLN A 21 38.95 12.09 11.38
N ALA A 22 40.03 12.67 11.88
CA ALA A 22 39.99 13.58 13.03
C ALA A 22 39.16 14.85 12.74
N LEU A 23 39.27 15.41 11.53
CA LEU A 23 38.45 16.55 11.10
C LEU A 23 36.96 16.17 10.99
N LEU A 24 36.66 14.97 10.50
CA LEU A 24 35.29 14.48 10.39
C LEU A 24 34.65 14.28 11.78
N VAL A 25 35.40 13.72 12.74
CA VAL A 25 34.94 13.54 14.12
C VAL A 25 34.64 14.89 14.78
N ASN A 26 35.53 15.87 14.65
CA ASN A 26 35.29 17.23 15.17
C ASN A 26 34.08 17.90 14.53
N ALA A 27 33.85 17.70 13.23
CA ALA A 27 32.68 18.23 12.54
C ALA A 27 31.38 17.59 13.05
N VAL A 28 31.38 16.28 13.28
CA VAL A 28 30.23 15.54 13.83
C VAL A 28 29.96 15.94 15.28
N GLU A 29 30.99 16.13 16.10
CA GLU A 29 30.84 16.64 17.48
C GLU A 29 30.28 18.07 17.50
N SER A 30 30.68 18.94 16.57
CA SER A 30 30.11 20.30 16.46
C SER A 30 28.62 20.30 16.05
N LEU A 31 28.18 19.30 15.28
CA LEU A 31 26.78 19.11 14.88
C LEU A 31 25.94 18.53 16.02
N SER A 32 26.49 17.59 16.80
CA SER A 32 25.86 17.08 18.02
C SER A 32 25.75 18.14 19.11
N GLY A 33 26.75 19.01 19.26
CA GLY A 33 26.73 20.10 20.24
C GLY A 33 25.65 21.16 19.97
N ARG A 34 25.35 21.45 18.70
CA ARG A 34 24.25 22.36 18.32
C ARG A 34 22.85 21.80 18.60
N SER A 35 22.72 20.49 18.75
CA SER A 35 21.41 19.84 18.98
C SER A 35 20.98 19.85 20.45
N ILE A 36 21.85 20.26 21.38
CA ILE A 36 21.58 20.25 22.84
C ILE A 36 21.26 21.65 23.40
N GLU A 37 21.57 22.74 22.71
CA GLU A 37 21.26 24.10 23.20
C GLU A 37 19.84 24.62 22.85
N GLU A 38 19.08 23.94 21.99
CA GLU A 38 17.71 24.37 21.63
C GLU A 38 16.57 23.66 22.38
N SER A 39 16.85 22.87 23.43
CA SER A 39 15.77 22.26 24.23
C SER A 39 16.05 22.17 25.74
N GLY A 40 15.56 23.19 26.46
CA GLY A 40 15.43 23.26 27.92
C GLY A 40 16.12 24.51 28.48
N GLY A 41 15.49 25.60 28.90
CA GLY A 41 14.14 25.84 29.41
C GLY A 41 14.29 26.34 30.85
N ASP A 42 13.82 27.55 31.19
CA ASP A 42 13.25 27.77 32.53
C ASP A 42 12.33 29.00 32.65
N VAL A 43 11.38 28.80 33.53
CA VAL A 43 10.28 29.62 34.02
C VAL A 43 10.79 30.71 34.97
N GLY A 44 10.04 31.82 35.02
CA GLY A 44 10.45 33.10 35.58
C GLY A 44 10.87 33.17 37.05
N LYS A 45 11.62 34.23 37.38
CA LYS A 45 11.21 35.26 38.36
C LYS A 45 12.17 36.46 38.43
N ASN A 46 11.56 37.62 38.67
CA ASN A 46 12.06 38.83 39.33
C ASN A 46 12.81 39.89 38.49
N THR A 47 12.02 40.89 38.10
CA THR A 47 12.35 42.29 37.86
C THR A 47 12.57 43.05 39.17
N VAL A 48 13.69 43.76 39.34
CA VAL A 48 13.84 44.99 40.17
C VAL A 48 15.04 45.84 39.68
N LEU A 49 14.72 47.04 39.14
CA LEU A 49 15.33 48.39 39.23
C LEU A 49 16.85 48.67 38.94
N GLU A 50 17.09 49.36 37.81
CA GLU A 50 17.73 50.72 37.58
C GLU A 50 19.09 51.15 38.21
N PRO A 51 19.76 52.26 37.75
CA PRO A 51 19.86 52.92 36.42
C PRO A 51 21.25 53.55 36.05
N GLY A 52 21.37 54.12 34.85
CA GLY A 52 22.35 55.18 34.45
C GLY A 52 23.47 54.72 33.50
N SER A 53 23.95 55.45 32.48
CA SER A 53 23.79 56.83 32.01
C SER A 53 24.55 57.03 30.66
N ARG A 54 23.99 57.83 29.74
CA ARG A 54 24.57 58.86 28.82
C ARG A 54 25.85 58.58 27.98
N GLU A 55 25.76 58.75 26.64
CA GLU A 55 26.38 59.83 25.78
C GLU A 55 27.91 59.64 25.60
N ASP A 56 28.62 59.81 24.47
CA ASP A 56 28.42 60.47 23.18
C ASP A 56 29.60 60.07 22.23
N ASP A 57 29.46 60.34 20.93
CA ASP A 57 30.47 60.89 19.99
C ASP A 57 31.71 60.11 19.46
N ASN A 58 31.62 59.82 18.14
CA ASN A 58 32.32 60.52 17.04
C ASN A 58 33.47 59.83 16.24
N GLU A 59 33.31 59.96 14.92
CA GLU A 59 34.28 60.13 13.81
C GLU A 59 35.28 59.03 13.36
N GLY A 60 35.26 58.78 12.03
CA GLY A 60 36.52 58.72 11.26
C GLY A 60 36.61 57.72 10.09
N GLY A 61 36.34 58.19 8.85
CA GLY A 61 37.24 57.96 7.71
C GLY A 61 36.92 56.84 6.70
N THR A 62 36.26 57.20 5.59
CA THR A 62 36.46 56.57 4.27
C THR A 62 37.72 57.14 3.59
N PRO A 63 38.31 56.42 2.61
CA PRO A 63 38.12 56.89 1.25
C PRO A 63 37.88 55.79 0.21
N SER A 64 37.05 56.16 -0.77
CA SER A 64 36.70 55.41 -1.98
C SER A 64 37.78 55.55 -3.06
N VAL A 65 37.97 54.53 -3.87
CA VAL A 65 38.62 54.62 -5.20
C VAL A 65 37.72 53.90 -6.20
N GLU A 66 37.21 54.64 -7.19
CA GLU A 66 36.52 54.15 -8.39
C GLU A 66 37.45 54.18 -9.60
N VAL A 67 37.44 53.13 -10.44
CA VAL A 67 37.53 53.18 -11.93
C VAL A 67 37.13 51.78 -12.51
N PRO A 68 36.79 51.61 -13.81
CA PRO A 68 35.52 51.88 -14.48
C PRO A 68 34.85 50.61 -15.10
N ALA A 69 33.67 50.80 -15.68
CA ALA A 69 32.82 49.81 -16.32
C ALA A 69 33.41 49.15 -17.59
N ALA A 70 33.17 47.84 -17.73
CA ALA A 70 33.19 47.13 -19.00
C ALA A 70 31.99 46.17 -19.09
N SER A 71 31.24 46.33 -20.18
CA SER A 71 30.09 45.54 -20.62
C SER A 71 30.41 44.05 -20.75
N GLY A 72 29.57 43.19 -20.17
CA GLY A 72 29.63 41.75 -20.33
C GLY A 72 28.27 41.12 -20.04
N ASP A 73 27.56 40.79 -21.12
CA ASP A 73 26.32 40.03 -21.14
C ASP A 73 26.55 38.67 -20.46
N LYS A 74 25.85 38.39 -19.36
CA LYS A 74 25.88 37.08 -18.69
C LYS A 74 24.46 36.58 -18.45
N LEU A 75 24.11 35.60 -19.29
CA LEU A 75 23.01 34.65 -19.16
C LEU A 75 22.70 34.32 -17.69
N LYS A 76 21.51 34.70 -17.22
CA LYS A 76 20.94 34.25 -15.95
C LYS A 76 20.59 32.76 -16.09
N ALA A 77 21.30 31.90 -15.37
CA ALA A 77 20.80 30.55 -15.11
C ALA A 77 19.44 30.66 -14.40
N PRO A 78 18.42 29.85 -14.75
CA PRO A 78 17.14 29.89 -14.07
C PRO A 78 17.36 29.53 -12.60
N ALA A 79 16.91 30.40 -11.70
CA ALA A 79 16.96 30.15 -10.27
C ALA A 79 16.17 28.87 -9.95
N LEU A 80 16.80 27.95 -9.23
CA LEU A 80 16.09 26.82 -8.61
C LEU A 80 15.00 27.41 -7.70
N PRO A 81 13.72 27.03 -7.86
CA PRO A 81 12.68 27.56 -6.99
C PRO A 81 12.90 27.06 -5.56
N SER A 82 12.78 27.98 -4.60
CA SER A 82 12.92 27.75 -3.16
C SER A 82 11.99 26.61 -2.69
N PRO A 83 12.37 25.83 -1.66
CA PRO A 83 11.57 24.71 -1.15
C PRO A 83 10.16 25.11 -0.72
N ASP A 84 10.00 26.35 -0.23
CA ASP A 84 8.72 26.85 0.30
C ASP A 84 7.61 27.01 -0.74
N GLN A 85 7.95 27.24 -2.02
CA GLN A 85 6.93 27.35 -3.07
C GLN A 85 6.45 25.99 -3.59
N ARG A 86 7.17 24.90 -3.31
CA ARG A 86 6.79 23.53 -3.73
C ARG A 86 5.86 22.82 -2.74
N GLN A 87 5.64 23.38 -1.55
CA GLN A 87 4.91 22.72 -0.45
C GLN A 87 3.43 23.07 -0.35
N GLN A 88 2.91 24.07 -1.07
CA GLN A 88 1.58 24.61 -0.81
C GLN A 88 0.41 23.98 -1.60
N GLN A 89 0.61 22.91 -2.37
CA GLN A 89 -0.46 22.32 -3.19
C GLN A 89 -0.76 20.89 -2.78
N GLY A 90 -1.55 20.71 -1.71
CA GLY A 90 -2.23 19.42 -1.49
C GLY A 90 -2.68 19.08 -0.07
N PHE A 91 -2.07 19.69 0.94
CA PHE A 91 -2.47 19.46 2.33
C PHE A 91 -3.21 20.67 2.89
N THR A 92 -4.33 20.44 3.58
CA THR A 92 -4.98 21.50 4.36
C THR A 92 -4.00 21.99 5.42
N SER A 93 -3.98 23.30 5.72
CA SER A 93 -3.11 23.88 6.75
C SER A 93 -3.31 23.27 8.16
N ARG A 94 -4.38 22.49 8.36
CA ARG A 94 -4.66 21.73 9.58
C ARG A 94 -4.61 20.22 9.31
N ILE A 95 -3.84 19.50 10.11
CA ILE A 95 -3.82 18.04 10.11
C ILE A 95 -5.04 17.55 10.90
N ILE A 96 -5.94 16.84 10.23
CA ILE A 96 -7.07 16.15 10.88
C ILE A 96 -6.57 14.78 11.33
N LEU A 97 -6.41 14.57 12.64
CA LEU A 97 -6.01 13.27 13.19
C LEU A 97 -7.17 12.27 13.11
N THR A 98 -8.32 12.65 13.66
CA THR A 98 -9.57 11.88 13.59
C THR A 98 -10.76 12.80 13.42
N THR A 99 -11.91 12.19 13.12
CA THR A 99 -13.23 12.84 13.09
C THR A 99 -14.07 12.22 14.19
N TYR A 100 -15.03 12.95 14.75
CA TYR A 100 -15.93 12.42 15.78
C TYR A 100 -17.40 12.41 15.30
N PRO A 101 -18.23 11.43 15.69
CA PRO A 101 -19.59 11.27 15.16
C PRO A 101 -20.54 12.45 15.44
N LYS A 102 -20.23 13.26 16.46
CA LYS A 102 -21.05 14.43 16.87
C LYS A 102 -20.40 15.77 16.54
N GLN A 103 -19.31 15.76 15.80
CA GLN A 103 -18.64 16.99 15.39
C GLN A 103 -19.43 17.67 14.29
N ILE A 104 -19.62 18.99 14.40
CA ILE A 104 -20.37 19.79 13.43
C ILE A 104 -19.75 19.61 12.04
N GLY A 105 -20.59 19.29 11.06
CA GLY A 105 -20.18 19.10 9.66
C GLY A 105 -19.68 17.70 9.30
N ILE A 106 -19.62 16.75 10.24
CA ILE A 106 -19.39 15.33 9.94
C ILE A 106 -20.73 14.67 9.64
N ASN A 107 -20.92 14.22 8.40
CA ASN A 107 -22.13 13.55 7.93
C ASN A 107 -21.76 12.39 7.00
N PRO A 108 -21.38 11.23 7.56
CA PRO A 108 -21.03 10.04 6.78
C PRO A 108 -22.14 9.63 5.81
N LEU A 109 -21.77 9.13 4.63
CA LEU A 109 -22.74 8.49 3.74
C LEU A 109 -23.36 7.26 4.43
N PRO A 110 -24.68 7.02 4.28
CA PRO A 110 -25.33 5.83 4.80
C PRO A 110 -24.62 4.56 4.33
N MET A 111 -24.49 3.59 5.23
CA MET A 111 -23.88 2.29 4.93
C MET A 111 -24.68 1.18 5.60
N ASP A 112 -25.44 0.44 4.81
CA ASP A 112 -26.21 -0.73 5.23
C ASP A 112 -25.59 -1.99 4.64
N TRP A 113 -24.59 -2.54 5.33
CA TRP A 113 -23.83 -3.68 4.85
C TRP A 113 -24.75 -4.89 4.63
N GLY A 114 -24.60 -5.56 3.48
CA GLY A 114 -25.42 -6.72 3.13
C GLY A 114 -26.81 -6.38 2.58
N ASN A 115 -27.13 -5.11 2.27
CA ASN A 115 -28.37 -4.82 1.54
C ASN A 115 -28.26 -5.26 0.07
N GLN A 116 -29.31 -5.90 -0.45
CA GLN A 116 -29.40 -6.36 -1.85
C GLN A 116 -29.45 -5.20 -2.84
N ASP A 117 -30.03 -4.07 -2.44
CA ASP A 117 -30.12 -2.87 -3.27
C ASP A 117 -28.83 -2.06 -3.09
N PRO A 118 -27.99 -1.90 -4.15
CA PRO A 118 -26.72 -1.20 -4.03
C PRO A 118 -26.89 0.27 -3.62
N VAL A 119 -28.00 0.92 -3.97
CA VAL A 119 -28.26 2.32 -3.62
C VAL A 119 -28.57 2.44 -2.13
N LYS A 120 -29.37 1.53 -1.57
CA LYS A 120 -29.68 1.50 -0.13
C LYS A 120 -28.50 1.04 0.71
N ARG A 121 -27.72 0.08 0.20
CA ARG A 121 -26.47 -0.37 0.81
C ARG A 121 -25.51 0.81 1.01
N GLY A 122 -25.40 1.65 -0.03
CA GLY A 122 -24.51 2.79 -0.06
C GLY A 122 -23.10 2.44 -0.58
N PRO A 123 -22.35 3.46 -1.04
CA PRO A 123 -20.97 3.29 -1.49
C PRO A 123 -20.01 3.16 -0.32
N ILE A 124 -18.84 2.59 -0.57
CA ILE A 124 -17.74 2.59 0.38
C ILE A 124 -16.84 3.79 0.11
N VAL A 125 -16.66 4.63 1.13
CA VAL A 125 -15.90 5.87 1.02
C VAL A 125 -14.90 5.96 2.17
N VAL A 126 -13.62 5.88 1.83
CA VAL A 126 -12.50 5.87 2.79
C VAL A 126 -11.56 7.08 2.64
N SER A 127 -11.61 7.77 1.49
CA SER A 127 -10.66 8.83 1.14
C SER A 127 -10.59 9.93 2.19
N ARG A 128 -9.36 10.35 2.52
CA ARG A 128 -9.07 11.43 3.46
C ARG A 128 -8.94 12.81 2.81
N ALA A 129 -9.22 12.92 1.50
CA ALA A 129 -9.21 14.19 0.79
C ALA A 129 -10.14 15.21 1.49
N ALA A 130 -9.81 16.50 1.40
CA ALA A 130 -10.53 17.56 2.13
C ALA A 130 -12.03 17.60 1.83
N SER A 131 -12.43 17.28 0.59
CA SER A 131 -13.82 17.17 0.16
C SER A 131 -14.55 15.95 0.73
N THR A 132 -13.83 14.86 1.00
CA THR A 132 -14.43 13.54 1.30
C THR A 132 -14.35 13.18 2.79
N ILE A 133 -13.38 13.72 3.54
CA ILE A 133 -13.10 13.37 4.95
C ILE A 133 -14.32 13.46 5.88
N ARG A 134 -15.28 14.34 5.57
CA ARG A 134 -16.50 14.57 6.35
C ARG A 134 -17.65 13.62 5.98
N ARG A 135 -17.57 12.97 4.81
CA ARG A 135 -18.60 12.08 4.24
C ARG A 135 -18.20 10.60 4.28
N ARG A 136 -16.96 10.28 4.66
CA ARG A 136 -16.46 8.89 4.74
C ARG A 136 -17.25 8.00 5.70
N ASN A 137 -17.43 6.75 5.30
CA ASN A 137 -18.12 5.70 6.05
C ASN A 137 -17.27 4.43 6.20
N ALA A 138 -15.98 4.50 5.87
CA ALA A 138 -14.99 3.45 6.08
C ALA A 138 -13.69 4.01 6.69
N VAL A 139 -12.98 3.16 7.43
CA VAL A 139 -11.62 3.42 7.95
C VAL A 139 -10.59 2.78 7.02
N GLY A 140 -9.38 3.33 6.93
CA GLY A 140 -8.29 2.72 6.16
C GLY A 140 -7.83 3.58 4.98
N ALA A 141 -7.43 2.92 3.89
CA ALA A 141 -7.05 3.55 2.63
C ALA A 141 -7.34 2.63 1.43
N HIS A 142 -7.52 3.22 0.26
CA HIS A 142 -7.50 2.48 -1.01
C HIS A 142 -6.08 2.04 -1.38
N GLY A 143 -5.94 1.04 -2.25
CA GLY A 143 -4.65 0.56 -2.73
C GLY A 143 -4.02 -0.53 -1.86
N GLY A 144 -4.68 -0.95 -0.77
CA GLY A 144 -4.18 -1.98 0.15
C GLY A 144 -2.74 -1.68 0.62
N SER A 145 -1.85 -2.67 0.50
CA SER A 145 -0.42 -2.52 0.82
C SER A 145 0.30 -1.41 0.05
N TYR A 146 -0.25 -0.93 -1.07
CA TYR A 146 0.36 0.13 -1.89
C TYR A 146 0.02 1.55 -1.44
N SER A 147 -0.88 1.72 -0.47
CA SER A 147 -1.29 3.04 0.01
C SER A 147 -0.12 3.87 0.55
N ILE A 148 0.92 3.20 1.08
CA ILE A 148 2.14 3.86 1.56
C ILE A 148 2.95 4.45 0.41
N TYR A 149 3.11 3.72 -0.70
CA TYR A 149 3.79 4.24 -1.89
C TYR A 149 3.01 5.37 -2.54
N TYR A 150 1.67 5.28 -2.55
CA TYR A 150 0.82 6.39 -2.98
C TYR A 150 1.07 7.65 -2.14
N ALA A 151 1.13 7.51 -0.81
CA ALA A 151 1.42 8.64 0.08
C ALA A 151 2.80 9.26 -0.19
N LEU A 152 3.82 8.43 -0.47
CA LEU A 152 5.16 8.90 -0.85
C LEU A 152 5.14 9.64 -2.20
N ALA A 153 4.43 9.13 -3.21
CA ALA A 153 4.32 9.76 -4.52
C ALA A 153 3.63 11.14 -4.45
N VAL A 154 2.61 11.27 -3.60
CA VAL A 154 1.98 12.57 -3.32
C VAL A 154 2.96 13.51 -2.60
N ALA A 155 3.68 13.00 -1.60
CA ALA A 155 4.67 13.81 -0.86
C ALA A 155 5.86 14.27 -1.73
N SER A 156 6.23 13.48 -2.74
CA SER A 156 7.28 13.83 -3.70
C SER A 156 6.78 14.68 -4.88
N ASN A 157 5.50 15.08 -4.90
CA ASN A 157 4.84 15.80 -6.00
C ASN A 157 4.89 15.07 -7.36
N GLU A 158 5.07 13.74 -7.36
CA GLU A 158 4.92 12.91 -8.57
C GLU A 158 3.44 12.63 -8.86
N LEU A 159 2.58 12.79 -7.85
CA LEU A 159 1.13 12.72 -7.98
C LEU A 159 0.46 13.92 -7.28
N ASN A 160 -0.53 14.53 -7.94
CA ASN A 160 -1.32 15.59 -7.32
C ASN A 160 -2.13 15.04 -6.13
N ALA A 161 -2.17 15.76 -5.01
CA ALA A 161 -2.95 15.35 -3.83
C ALA A 161 -4.46 15.24 -4.10
N ASP A 162 -4.97 16.09 -4.99
CA ASP A 162 -6.37 16.07 -5.46
C ASP A 162 -6.59 15.17 -6.68
N HIS A 163 -5.59 14.34 -7.05
CA HIS A 163 -5.72 13.43 -8.18
C HIS A 163 -6.91 12.47 -7.97
N ARG A 164 -7.84 12.54 -8.92
CA ARG A 164 -8.94 11.58 -9.05
C ARG A 164 -8.63 10.62 -10.19
N PRO A 165 -8.67 9.31 -9.95
CA PRO A 165 -8.55 8.35 -11.03
C PRO A 165 -9.68 8.55 -12.04
N ASP A 166 -9.33 8.53 -13.33
CA ASP A 166 -10.31 8.51 -14.41
C ASP A 166 -10.72 7.06 -14.70
N PHE A 167 -12.02 6.78 -14.61
CA PHE A 167 -12.60 5.46 -14.85
C PHE A 167 -13.27 5.35 -16.24
N THR A 168 -12.99 6.30 -17.14
CA THR A 168 -13.46 6.25 -18.52
C THR A 168 -12.92 4.97 -19.21
N ASN A 169 -13.83 4.18 -19.78
CA ASN A 169 -13.52 2.88 -20.43
C ASN A 169 -12.87 1.82 -19.51
N THR A 170 -13.02 1.95 -18.20
CA THR A 170 -12.54 0.93 -17.25
C THR A 170 -13.66 0.00 -16.76
N GLU A 171 -14.76 -0.08 -17.51
CA GLU A 171 -15.90 -0.94 -17.20
C GLU A 171 -15.47 -2.41 -17.09
N PRO A 172 -16.06 -3.18 -16.15
CA PRO A 172 -15.73 -4.58 -15.99
C PRO A 172 -15.85 -5.37 -17.29
N ALA A 173 -14.78 -6.07 -17.68
CA ALA A 173 -14.77 -6.87 -18.91
C ALA A 173 -15.69 -8.10 -18.88
N ALA A 174 -16.25 -8.43 -17.71
CA ALA A 174 -17.25 -9.45 -17.49
C ALA A 174 -18.25 -8.99 -16.43
N ASN A 175 -19.53 -9.27 -16.67
CA ASN A 175 -20.61 -8.99 -15.72
C ASN A 175 -20.70 -10.15 -14.71
N ILE A 176 -20.68 -9.83 -13.43
CA ILE A 176 -20.78 -10.79 -12.33
C ILE A 176 -21.97 -10.42 -11.46
N GLY A 177 -22.81 -11.41 -11.15
CA GLY A 177 -23.95 -11.22 -10.26
C GLY A 177 -24.99 -10.22 -10.78
N PRO A 178 -25.85 -9.67 -9.89
CA PRO A 178 -25.85 -9.90 -8.44
C PRO A 178 -26.26 -11.33 -8.05
N PHE A 179 -25.70 -11.82 -6.95
CA PHE A 179 -26.06 -13.12 -6.36
C PHE A 179 -26.78 -12.95 -5.01
N PRO A 180 -27.69 -13.85 -4.61
CA PRO A 180 -28.44 -13.72 -3.35
C PRO A 180 -27.56 -13.57 -2.11
N GLN A 181 -26.36 -14.16 -2.12
CA GLN A 181 -25.39 -14.11 -1.02
C GLN A 181 -24.81 -12.71 -0.78
N TRP A 182 -24.93 -11.79 -1.75
CA TRP A 182 -24.52 -10.39 -1.59
C TRP A 182 -25.46 -9.61 -0.65
N GLY A 183 -26.69 -10.11 -0.54
CA GLY A 183 -27.75 -9.60 0.34
C GLY A 183 -27.72 -10.14 1.77
N ASP A 184 -26.69 -10.90 2.14
CA ASP A 184 -26.54 -11.45 3.49
C ASP A 184 -25.30 -10.84 4.15
N PRO A 185 -25.45 -10.03 5.21
CA PRO A 185 -24.32 -9.36 5.87
C PRO A 185 -23.31 -10.33 6.49
N LYS A 186 -23.66 -11.61 6.69
CA LYS A 186 -22.80 -12.62 7.31
C LYS A 186 -22.01 -13.46 6.29
N LYS A 187 -22.48 -13.53 5.04
CA LYS A 187 -21.86 -14.38 4.01
C LYS A 187 -20.57 -13.79 3.47
N ILE A 188 -20.58 -12.50 3.15
CA ILE A 188 -19.42 -11.79 2.59
C ILE A 188 -19.02 -10.68 3.55
N VAL A 189 -17.89 -10.86 4.23
CA VAL A 189 -17.42 -9.93 5.29
C VAL A 189 -16.02 -9.38 5.06
N ALA A 190 -15.30 -9.87 4.04
CA ALA A 190 -13.89 -9.54 3.78
C ALA A 190 -13.63 -8.97 2.37
N MET A 191 -14.67 -8.75 1.57
CA MET A 191 -14.62 -8.08 0.28
C MET A 191 -15.92 -7.32 0.01
N ASP A 192 -15.88 -6.29 -0.85
CA ASP A 192 -17.08 -5.62 -1.34
C ASP A 192 -17.58 -6.28 -2.64
N PRO A 193 -18.71 -7.00 -2.63
CA PRO A 193 -19.22 -7.64 -3.84
C PRO A 193 -19.61 -6.63 -4.94
N TRP A 194 -20.03 -5.42 -4.57
CA TRP A 194 -20.39 -4.36 -5.52
C TRP A 194 -19.19 -3.52 -5.98
N GLY A 195 -17.99 -3.82 -5.45
CA GLY A 195 -16.79 -3.02 -5.63
C GLY A 195 -16.33 -2.86 -7.08
N HIS A 196 -16.75 -3.75 -7.98
CA HIS A 196 -16.44 -3.68 -9.41
C HIS A 196 -17.32 -2.71 -10.19
N LEU A 197 -18.46 -2.29 -9.62
CA LEU A 197 -19.41 -1.37 -10.26
C LEU A 197 -19.48 0.00 -9.58
N ALA A 198 -18.73 0.22 -8.50
CA ALA A 198 -18.88 1.39 -7.65
C ALA A 198 -18.81 2.75 -8.38
N PRO A 199 -17.84 3.02 -9.30
CA PRO A 199 -17.80 4.28 -10.04
C PRO A 199 -19.06 4.56 -10.89
N TRP A 200 -19.68 3.52 -11.43
CA TRP A 200 -20.86 3.64 -12.30
C TRP A 200 -22.16 3.70 -11.51
N LEU A 201 -22.30 2.87 -10.47
CA LEU A 201 -23.50 2.86 -9.61
C LEU A 201 -23.67 4.16 -8.84
N PHE A 202 -22.57 4.80 -8.45
CA PHE A 202 -22.57 5.98 -7.58
C PHE A 202 -22.11 7.26 -8.28
N LYS A 203 -22.12 7.29 -9.62
CA LYS A 203 -21.71 8.45 -10.42
C LYS A 203 -22.39 9.75 -9.95
N ASP A 204 -23.70 9.71 -9.76
CA ASP A 204 -24.49 10.83 -9.23
C ASP A 204 -24.00 11.31 -7.86
N THR A 205 -23.65 10.39 -6.97
CA THR A 205 -23.14 10.71 -5.63
C THR A 205 -21.76 11.34 -5.71
N ILE A 206 -20.88 10.82 -6.57
CA ILE A 206 -19.53 11.36 -6.82
C ILE A 206 -19.62 12.83 -7.28
N GLU A 207 -20.50 13.12 -8.23
CA GLU A 207 -20.68 14.45 -8.80
C GLU A 207 -21.39 15.42 -7.83
N LYS A 208 -22.51 15.01 -7.22
CA LYS A 208 -23.34 15.88 -6.36
C LYS A 208 -22.69 16.17 -5.01
N ASP A 209 -22.14 15.14 -4.35
CA ASP A 209 -21.56 15.27 -3.02
C ASP A 209 -20.05 15.55 -3.04
N ASN A 210 -19.44 15.59 -4.22
CA ASN A 210 -18.01 15.81 -4.43
C ASN A 210 -17.13 14.83 -3.64
N VAL A 211 -17.53 13.55 -3.59
CA VAL A 211 -16.84 12.49 -2.85
C VAL A 211 -15.97 11.62 -3.76
N ASP A 212 -14.85 11.14 -3.23
CA ASP A 212 -13.94 10.20 -3.90
C ASP A 212 -14.38 8.75 -3.62
N ILE A 213 -15.00 8.12 -4.62
CA ILE A 213 -15.45 6.72 -4.61
C ILE A 213 -14.67 5.97 -5.67
N ARG A 214 -13.95 4.93 -5.25
CA ARG A 214 -13.09 4.12 -6.13
C ARG A 214 -13.55 2.67 -6.13
N PRO A 215 -13.35 1.93 -7.23
CA PRO A 215 -13.64 0.51 -7.24
C PRO A 215 -12.66 -0.23 -6.34
N THR A 216 -13.14 -1.25 -5.65
CA THR A 216 -12.29 -2.18 -4.87
C THR A 216 -12.08 -3.50 -5.61
N ILE A 217 -12.72 -3.67 -6.77
CA ILE A 217 -12.53 -4.82 -7.65
C ILE A 217 -12.34 -4.30 -9.07
N ALA A 218 -11.33 -4.83 -9.78
CA ALA A 218 -11.13 -4.56 -11.20
C ALA A 218 -11.21 -5.88 -11.98
N ILE A 219 -11.91 -5.87 -13.12
CA ILE A 219 -12.13 -7.06 -13.96
C ILE A 219 -11.62 -6.77 -15.36
N THR A 220 -10.67 -7.56 -15.83
CA THR A 220 -10.06 -7.39 -17.16
C THR A 220 -9.84 -8.73 -17.85
N LYS A 221 -9.73 -8.71 -19.18
CA LYS A 221 -9.29 -9.87 -19.96
C LYS A 221 -7.80 -9.74 -20.23
N ALA A 222 -7.07 -10.84 -20.07
CA ALA A 222 -5.64 -10.88 -20.29
C ALA A 222 -5.23 -12.19 -20.94
N HIS A 223 -4.05 -12.20 -21.54
CA HIS A 223 -3.37 -13.42 -21.92
C HIS A 223 -2.25 -13.71 -20.91
N MET A 224 -2.17 -14.95 -20.48
CA MET A 224 -1.16 -15.42 -19.54
C MET A 224 -0.25 -16.41 -20.24
N LYS A 225 1.06 -16.25 -20.04
CA LYS A 225 2.06 -17.20 -20.51
C LYS A 225 2.93 -17.65 -19.34
N LEU A 226 3.05 -18.95 -19.16
CA LEU A 226 3.90 -19.58 -18.15
C LEU A 226 4.81 -20.60 -18.84
N PRO A 227 6.14 -20.60 -18.58
CA PRO A 227 7.07 -21.52 -19.20
C PRO A 227 6.68 -22.99 -19.07
N GLU A 228 6.12 -23.39 -17.93
CA GLU A 228 5.74 -24.78 -17.64
C GLU A 228 4.53 -25.26 -18.46
N LEU A 229 3.71 -24.33 -18.96
CA LEU A 229 2.58 -24.68 -19.80
C LEU A 229 3.03 -25.05 -21.22
N ASP A 230 4.09 -24.42 -21.73
CA ASP A 230 4.72 -24.81 -23.01
C ASP A 230 5.23 -26.27 -22.92
N GLU A 231 5.91 -26.63 -21.83
CA GLU A 231 6.32 -28.01 -21.58
C GLU A 231 5.14 -28.97 -21.47
N SER A 232 4.04 -28.52 -20.86
CA SER A 232 2.83 -29.33 -20.70
C SER A 232 2.09 -29.56 -22.02
N VAL A 233 2.12 -28.60 -22.93
CA VAL A 233 1.63 -28.77 -24.31
C VAL A 233 2.54 -29.73 -25.09
N LYS A 234 3.87 -29.54 -25.03
CA LYS A 234 4.85 -30.44 -25.66
C LYS A 234 4.74 -31.88 -25.17
N ALA A 235 4.48 -32.08 -23.88
CA ALA A 235 4.26 -33.39 -23.28
C ALA A 235 2.87 -33.98 -23.58
N GLY A 236 1.98 -33.25 -24.26
CA GLY A 236 0.62 -33.69 -24.57
C GLY A 236 -0.33 -33.70 -23.37
N ARG A 237 0.05 -33.10 -22.24
CA ARG A 237 -0.83 -32.96 -21.06
C ARG A 237 -1.90 -31.90 -21.27
N LEU A 238 -1.60 -30.86 -22.03
CA LEU A 238 -2.52 -29.80 -22.40
C LEU A 238 -2.62 -29.72 -23.93
N VAL A 239 -3.84 -29.62 -24.44
CA VAL A 239 -4.09 -29.55 -25.89
C VAL A 239 -4.65 -28.16 -26.23
N PRO A 240 -4.04 -27.40 -27.15
CA PRO A 240 -4.58 -26.12 -27.59
C PRO A 240 -5.96 -26.25 -28.23
N ASP A 241 -6.90 -25.41 -27.80
CA ASP A 241 -8.30 -25.37 -28.30
C ASP A 241 -8.62 -24.05 -29.02
N GLY A 242 -7.68 -23.11 -29.05
CA GLY A 242 -7.84 -21.79 -29.64
C GLY A 242 -8.79 -20.86 -28.86
N LYS A 243 -9.28 -21.29 -27.70
CA LYS A 243 -10.26 -20.55 -26.89
C LYS A 243 -9.74 -20.30 -25.48
N VAL A 244 -9.42 -21.35 -24.73
CA VAL A 244 -8.83 -21.26 -23.39
C VAL A 244 -7.31 -21.37 -23.47
N CYS A 245 -6.80 -22.36 -24.22
CA CYS A 245 -5.39 -22.50 -24.57
C CYS A 245 -5.22 -22.12 -26.06
N LEU A 246 -4.64 -20.95 -26.30
CA LEU A 246 -4.67 -20.27 -27.59
C LEU A 246 -3.73 -20.89 -28.63
N ASN A 247 -2.56 -21.37 -28.20
CA ASN A 247 -1.50 -21.82 -29.11
C ASN A 247 -0.62 -22.90 -28.49
N ASP A 248 0.29 -23.44 -29.30
CA ASP A 248 1.24 -24.49 -28.93
C ASP A 248 2.28 -24.03 -27.89
N GLN A 249 2.35 -22.73 -27.60
CA GLN A 249 3.25 -22.18 -26.57
C GLN A 249 2.61 -22.13 -25.17
N GLY A 250 1.40 -22.68 -25.02
CA GLY A 250 0.68 -22.69 -23.75
C GLY A 250 0.17 -21.32 -23.31
N GLU A 251 -0.10 -20.40 -24.25
CA GLU A 251 -0.72 -19.11 -23.92
C GLU A 251 -2.20 -19.31 -23.56
N LEU A 252 -2.62 -18.78 -22.41
CA LEU A 252 -3.95 -18.94 -21.87
C LEU A 252 -4.75 -17.64 -21.94
N ALA A 253 -5.98 -17.71 -22.45
CA ALA A 253 -6.94 -16.61 -22.34
C ALA A 253 -7.62 -16.67 -20.96
N VAL A 254 -7.49 -15.58 -20.19
CA VAL A 254 -7.99 -15.52 -18.83
C VAL A 254 -8.80 -14.26 -18.57
N THR A 255 -9.82 -14.39 -17.73
CA THR A 255 -10.45 -13.23 -17.09
C THR A 255 -9.82 -13.05 -15.72
N LYS A 256 -9.18 -11.90 -15.51
CA LYS A 256 -8.47 -11.54 -14.28
C LYS A 256 -9.34 -10.62 -13.43
N PHE A 257 -9.43 -10.94 -12.15
CA PHE A 257 -10.08 -10.12 -11.13
C PHE A 257 -9.03 -9.70 -10.11
N ALA A 258 -8.85 -8.40 -9.90
CA ALA A 258 -8.05 -7.89 -8.79
C ALA A 258 -9.00 -7.40 -7.71
N VAL A 259 -8.87 -7.89 -6.48
CA VAL A 259 -9.79 -7.62 -5.38
C VAL A 259 -9.02 -7.06 -4.19
N GLU A 260 -9.40 -5.85 -3.78
CA GLU A 260 -8.93 -5.22 -2.54
C GLU A 260 -9.75 -5.73 -1.33
N PRO A 261 -9.11 -5.90 -0.17
CA PRO A 261 -9.79 -6.33 1.04
C PRO A 261 -10.69 -5.21 1.59
N VAL A 262 -11.94 -5.56 1.86
CA VAL A 262 -12.92 -4.66 2.48
C VAL A 262 -13.61 -5.41 3.59
N TRP A 263 -13.33 -5.02 4.83
CA TRP A 263 -13.78 -5.74 6.01
C TRP A 263 -15.01 -5.10 6.62
N TYR A 264 -16.04 -5.91 6.83
CA TYR A 264 -17.15 -5.59 7.71
C TYR A 264 -16.80 -6.05 9.12
N LEU A 265 -16.40 -5.10 9.99
CA LEU A 265 -15.83 -5.37 11.30
C LEU A 265 -16.71 -6.27 12.19
N PRO A 266 -18.05 -6.09 12.26
CA PRO A 266 -18.90 -7.00 13.03
C PRO A 266 -18.86 -8.44 12.51
N GLY A 267 -18.90 -8.64 11.19
CA GLY A 267 -18.86 -9.96 10.58
C GLY A 267 -17.49 -10.63 10.70
N VAL A 268 -16.41 -9.85 10.64
CA VAL A 268 -15.04 -10.34 10.90
C VAL A 268 -14.90 -10.79 12.37
N ALA A 269 -15.38 -9.99 13.32
CA ALA A 269 -15.33 -10.34 14.74
C ALA A 269 -16.09 -11.64 15.03
N GLU A 270 -17.28 -11.81 14.42
CA GLU A 270 -18.07 -13.06 14.50
C GLU A 270 -17.29 -14.28 13.98
N ARG A 271 -16.56 -14.16 12.85
CA ARG A 271 -15.74 -15.26 12.31
C ARG A 271 -14.57 -15.65 13.21
N PHE A 272 -14.03 -14.71 13.97
CA PHE A 272 -12.98 -14.97 14.95
C PHE A 272 -13.51 -15.38 16.33
N GLY A 273 -14.83 -15.34 16.55
CA GLY A 273 -15.44 -15.66 17.85
C GLY A 273 -15.11 -14.63 18.94
N ILE A 274 -14.85 -13.38 18.57
CA ILE A 274 -14.52 -12.28 19.49
C ILE A 274 -15.52 -11.13 19.32
N ASP A 275 -15.59 -10.23 20.30
CA ASP A 275 -16.40 -9.02 20.17
C ASP A 275 -15.71 -7.96 19.29
N GLU A 276 -16.52 -7.06 18.72
CA GLU A 276 -16.05 -6.02 17.81
C GLU A 276 -15.07 -5.04 18.49
N ALA A 277 -15.24 -4.75 19.78
CA ALA A 277 -14.38 -3.80 20.50
C ALA A 277 -12.99 -4.39 20.73
N THR A 278 -12.91 -5.67 21.11
CA THR A 278 -11.66 -6.41 21.21
C THR A 278 -10.94 -6.48 19.87
N LEU A 279 -11.65 -6.82 18.77
CA LEU A 279 -11.08 -6.82 17.42
C LEU A 279 -10.46 -5.45 17.08
N ARG A 280 -11.22 -4.37 17.24
CA ARG A 280 -10.76 -3.00 16.94
C ARG A 280 -9.55 -2.59 17.75
N ARG A 281 -9.57 -2.90 19.05
CA ARG A 281 -8.47 -2.61 19.97
C ARG A 281 -7.21 -3.35 19.57
N SER A 282 -7.31 -4.65 19.31
CA SER A 282 -6.18 -5.45 18.85
C SER A 282 -5.63 -4.93 17.53
N LEU A 283 -6.49 -4.59 16.56
CA LEU A 283 -6.06 -3.99 15.30
C LEU A 283 -5.31 -2.67 15.52
N PHE A 284 -5.83 -1.78 16.36
CA PHE A 284 -5.17 -0.50 16.65
C PHE A 284 -3.82 -0.67 17.37
N GLU A 285 -3.78 -1.45 18.46
CA GLU A 285 -2.58 -1.62 19.28
C GLU A 285 -1.47 -2.35 18.53
N HIS A 286 -1.79 -3.41 17.78
CA HIS A 286 -0.79 -4.23 17.08
C HIS A 286 -0.41 -3.71 15.68
N THR A 287 -1.07 -2.65 15.20
CA THR A 287 -0.63 -1.92 13.99
C THR A 287 0.12 -0.62 14.33
N GLY A 288 0.64 -0.50 15.56
CA GLY A 288 1.43 0.65 16.00
C GLY A 288 0.61 1.92 16.20
N GLY A 289 -0.67 1.78 16.57
CA GLY A 289 -1.59 2.91 16.70
C GLY A 289 -2.06 3.48 15.36
N SER A 290 -1.90 2.71 14.27
CA SER A 290 -2.41 3.08 12.96
C SER A 290 -3.95 3.13 13.00
N TYR A 291 -4.53 4.17 12.40
CA TYR A 291 -5.99 4.40 12.33
C TYR A 291 -6.69 4.58 13.70
N PRO A 292 -6.54 5.74 14.35
CA PRO A 292 -7.25 6.07 15.59
C PRO A 292 -8.79 5.98 15.49
N GLU A 293 -9.35 6.04 14.28
CA GLU A 293 -10.77 5.83 14.02
C GLU A 293 -11.27 4.44 14.45
N LEU A 294 -10.41 3.41 14.51
CA LEU A 294 -10.81 2.09 15.01
C LEU A 294 -11.35 2.15 16.44
N ILE A 295 -10.79 3.05 17.27
CA ILE A 295 -11.21 3.30 18.65
C ILE A 295 -12.25 4.43 18.73
N THR A 296 -11.99 5.54 18.04
CA THR A 296 -12.78 6.78 18.19
C THR A 296 -14.08 6.81 17.37
N ARG A 297 -14.19 5.97 16.33
CA ARG A 297 -15.34 5.88 15.42
C ARG A 297 -15.96 4.48 15.42
N GLY A 298 -16.60 4.14 16.53
CA GLY A 298 -17.36 2.88 16.66
C GLY A 298 -18.61 2.82 15.76
N ASP A 299 -19.05 3.95 15.22
CA ASP A 299 -20.13 4.09 14.24
C ASP A 299 -19.75 3.60 12.84
N ILE A 300 -18.47 3.72 12.44
CA ILE A 300 -18.00 3.23 11.14
C ILE A 300 -17.74 1.72 11.24
N LYS A 301 -18.51 0.90 10.51
CA LYS A 301 -18.39 -0.58 10.56
C LYS A 301 -17.51 -1.20 9.47
N VAL A 302 -17.02 -0.39 8.53
CA VAL A 302 -16.21 -0.86 7.39
C VAL A 302 -14.75 -0.43 7.55
N PHE A 303 -13.83 -1.34 7.25
CA PHE A 303 -12.39 -1.11 7.30
C PHE A 303 -11.70 -1.63 6.03
N LEU A 304 -10.86 -0.82 5.40
CA LEU A 304 -10.00 -1.20 4.28
C LEU A 304 -8.57 -1.36 4.81
N PRO A 305 -8.19 -2.56 5.26
CA PRO A 305 -6.85 -2.80 5.79
C PRO A 305 -5.79 -2.63 4.69
N PRO A 306 -4.63 -2.01 4.99
CA PRO A 306 -3.52 -1.86 4.04
C PRO A 306 -2.73 -3.18 3.90
N ILE A 307 -3.41 -4.27 3.56
CA ILE A 307 -2.81 -5.61 3.38
C ILE A 307 -2.87 -6.04 1.91
N GLY A 308 -2.18 -7.13 1.60
CA GLY A 308 -2.26 -7.77 0.29
C GLY A 308 -3.69 -8.23 -0.02
N GLY A 309 -4.19 -7.85 -1.19
CA GLY A 309 -5.47 -8.33 -1.71
C GLY A 309 -5.37 -9.75 -2.29
N LEU A 310 -6.31 -10.08 -3.16
CA LEU A 310 -6.30 -11.33 -3.91
C LEU A 310 -6.46 -11.05 -5.39
N THR A 311 -5.91 -11.94 -6.21
CA THR A 311 -6.11 -11.95 -7.66
C THR A 311 -6.74 -13.27 -8.06
N VAL A 312 -7.81 -13.23 -8.83
CA VAL A 312 -8.47 -14.42 -9.35
C VAL A 312 -8.20 -14.50 -10.85
N TYR A 313 -7.86 -15.70 -11.30
CA TYR A 313 -7.75 -16.05 -12.71
C TYR A 313 -8.85 -17.05 -13.04
N CYS A 314 -9.78 -16.65 -13.89
CA CYS A 314 -10.82 -17.52 -14.43
C CYS A 314 -10.42 -17.96 -15.84
N PHE A 315 -10.42 -19.27 -16.04
CA PHE A 315 -10.22 -19.97 -17.30
C PHE A 315 -11.59 -20.40 -17.83
N GLY A 316 -11.91 -20.00 -19.07
CA GLY A 316 -13.25 -20.19 -19.63
C GLY A 316 -14.21 -19.03 -19.32
N ASP A 317 -15.51 -19.33 -19.30
CA ASP A 317 -16.58 -18.34 -19.15
C ASP A 317 -16.85 -18.01 -17.67
N PRO A 318 -16.66 -16.75 -17.22
CA PRO A 318 -16.96 -16.33 -15.85
C PRO A 318 -18.39 -16.60 -15.38
N ALA A 319 -19.37 -16.64 -16.29
CA ALA A 319 -20.77 -16.91 -15.93
C ALA A 319 -20.97 -18.32 -15.37
N LYS A 320 -20.10 -19.27 -15.76
CA LYS A 320 -20.13 -20.67 -15.32
C LYS A 320 -19.56 -20.89 -13.92
N MET A 321 -18.86 -19.91 -13.33
CA MET A 321 -18.28 -20.05 -11.99
C MET A 321 -19.33 -20.27 -10.90
N SER A 322 -20.54 -19.75 -11.10
CA SER A 322 -21.66 -19.85 -10.15
C SER A 322 -22.73 -20.87 -10.56
N ASP A 323 -22.55 -21.57 -11.68
CA ASP A 323 -23.52 -22.51 -12.22
C ASP A 323 -23.30 -23.91 -11.59
N GLU A 324 -24.29 -24.41 -10.86
CA GLU A 324 -24.24 -25.72 -10.20
C GLU A 324 -24.35 -26.89 -11.20
N SER A 325 -24.75 -26.63 -12.45
CA SER A 325 -24.90 -27.67 -13.49
C SER A 325 -23.58 -28.06 -14.15
N VAL A 326 -22.53 -27.27 -13.96
CA VAL A 326 -21.21 -27.49 -14.55
C VAL A 326 -20.17 -27.76 -13.47
N ARG A 327 -19.10 -28.45 -13.82
CA ARG A 327 -18.02 -28.74 -12.88
C ARG A 327 -17.06 -27.57 -12.79
N LEU A 328 -16.70 -27.23 -11.56
CA LEU A 328 -15.77 -26.17 -11.21
C LEU A 328 -14.46 -26.78 -10.68
N SER A 329 -13.34 -26.46 -11.33
CA SER A 329 -12.01 -26.71 -10.80
C SER A 329 -11.52 -25.46 -10.09
N LEU A 330 -11.20 -25.56 -8.79
CA LEU A 330 -10.82 -24.42 -7.95
C LEU A 330 -9.48 -24.69 -7.27
N ARG A 331 -8.53 -23.77 -7.47
CA ARG A 331 -7.26 -23.74 -6.73
C ARG A 331 -7.20 -22.47 -5.89
N ILE A 332 -7.04 -22.65 -4.58
CA ILE A 332 -6.68 -21.56 -3.67
C ILE A 332 -5.18 -21.67 -3.41
N HIS A 333 -4.46 -20.57 -3.65
CA HIS A 333 -3.02 -20.49 -3.53
C HIS A 333 -2.63 -19.26 -2.73
N ASP A 334 -1.83 -19.46 -1.68
CA ASP A 334 -1.18 -18.37 -0.96
C ASP A 334 0.17 -18.08 -1.62
N GLU A 335 0.46 -16.80 -1.82
CA GLU A 335 1.72 -16.29 -2.36
C GLU A 335 2.92 -16.93 -1.68
N CYS A 336 3.84 -17.45 -2.48
CA CYS A 336 5.13 -17.94 -2.04
C CYS A 336 6.22 -17.50 -3.02
N ASN A 337 6.75 -16.29 -2.82
CA ASN A 337 7.71 -15.65 -3.72
C ASN A 337 8.93 -16.54 -4.04
N GLY A 338 9.50 -17.19 -3.02
CA GLY A 338 10.65 -18.09 -3.19
C GLY A 338 10.40 -19.23 -4.18
N SER A 339 9.22 -19.85 -4.15
CA SER A 339 8.88 -20.96 -5.05
C SER A 339 8.25 -20.44 -6.35
N ASP A 340 7.24 -19.58 -6.25
CA ASP A 340 6.43 -19.12 -7.39
C ASP A 340 7.25 -18.29 -8.38
N VAL A 341 8.12 -17.39 -7.89
CA VAL A 341 8.94 -16.53 -8.76
C VAL A 341 10.28 -17.19 -9.07
N PHE A 342 11.02 -17.61 -8.04
CA PHE A 342 12.41 -18.05 -8.21
C PHE A 342 12.58 -19.57 -8.41
N GLY A 343 11.51 -20.36 -8.29
CA GLY A 343 11.59 -21.81 -8.52
C GLY A 343 12.40 -22.55 -7.46
N SER A 344 12.45 -22.03 -6.23
CA SER A 344 13.15 -22.69 -5.12
C SER A 344 12.60 -24.09 -4.86
N ASP A 345 13.51 -25.03 -4.59
CA ASP A 345 13.26 -26.42 -4.20
C ASP A 345 12.88 -26.58 -2.73
N ILE A 346 12.92 -25.51 -1.94
CA ILE A 346 12.60 -25.51 -0.51
C ILE A 346 11.09 -25.69 -0.28
N CYS A 347 10.24 -25.17 -1.18
CA CYS A 347 8.79 -25.40 -1.16
C CYS A 347 8.30 -26.02 -2.47
N THR A 348 7.28 -26.87 -2.36
CA THR A 348 6.52 -27.46 -3.47
C THR A 348 5.37 -26.57 -3.96
N CYS A 349 5.34 -25.30 -3.57
CA CYS A 349 4.26 -24.35 -3.82
C CYS A 349 3.99 -24.15 -5.33
N ARG A 350 5.04 -23.91 -6.12
CA ARG A 350 4.95 -23.72 -7.57
C ARG A 350 4.47 -24.96 -8.35
N PRO A 351 5.01 -26.18 -8.14
CA PRO A 351 4.45 -27.39 -8.76
C PRO A 351 2.95 -27.56 -8.53
N TYR A 352 2.46 -27.30 -7.31
CA TYR A 352 1.02 -27.37 -7.02
C TYR A 352 0.21 -26.24 -7.68
N LEU A 353 0.79 -25.04 -7.82
CA LEU A 353 0.16 -23.94 -8.55
C LEU A 353 0.00 -24.29 -10.04
N ILE A 354 1.07 -24.78 -10.68
CA ILE A 354 1.03 -25.18 -12.10
C ILE A 354 0.04 -26.32 -12.31
N PHE A 355 0.05 -27.34 -11.46
CA PHE A 355 -0.94 -28.43 -11.52
C PHE A 355 -2.38 -27.90 -11.38
N GLY A 356 -2.62 -26.98 -10.45
CA GLY A 356 -3.93 -26.35 -10.29
C GLY A 356 -4.38 -25.56 -11.52
N ILE A 357 -3.45 -24.86 -12.19
CA ILE A 357 -3.72 -24.15 -13.44
C ILE A 357 -4.03 -25.14 -14.57
N GLU A 358 -3.23 -26.20 -14.73
CA GLU A 358 -3.48 -27.23 -15.76
C GLU A 358 -4.87 -27.86 -15.61
N GLU A 359 -5.24 -28.26 -14.41
CA GLU A 359 -6.56 -28.86 -14.16
C GLU A 359 -7.70 -27.84 -14.32
N ALA A 360 -7.47 -26.57 -13.97
CA ALA A 360 -8.44 -25.50 -14.22
C ALA A 360 -8.67 -25.29 -15.72
N VAL A 361 -7.60 -25.30 -16.54
CA VAL A 361 -7.71 -25.19 -18.00
C VAL A 361 -8.42 -26.40 -18.58
N LYS A 362 -8.04 -27.62 -18.21
CA LYS A 362 -8.69 -28.85 -18.70
C LYS A 362 -10.19 -28.87 -18.39
N GLU A 363 -10.57 -28.47 -17.18
CA GLU A 363 -11.99 -28.40 -16.80
C GLU A 363 -12.75 -27.34 -17.62
N ALA A 364 -12.14 -26.18 -17.85
CA ALA A 364 -12.70 -25.15 -18.72
C ALA A 364 -12.87 -25.65 -20.17
N GLN A 365 -11.90 -26.41 -20.70
CA GLN A 365 -11.97 -27.02 -22.04
C GLN A 365 -13.06 -28.09 -22.15
N ASN A 366 -13.30 -28.85 -21.08
CA ASN A 366 -14.37 -29.86 -21.00
C ASN A 366 -15.78 -29.25 -20.89
N GLY A 367 -15.89 -27.91 -20.90
CA GLY A 367 -17.16 -27.20 -20.83
C GLY A 367 -17.55 -26.74 -19.42
N GLY A 368 -16.73 -27.03 -18.41
CA GLY A 368 -16.84 -26.51 -17.05
C GLY A 368 -16.27 -25.10 -16.89
N SER A 369 -15.74 -24.81 -15.69
CA SER A 369 -15.04 -23.56 -15.36
C SER A 369 -13.79 -23.86 -14.53
N GLY A 370 -12.71 -23.12 -14.80
CA GLY A 370 -11.47 -23.20 -14.04
C GLY A 370 -11.20 -21.91 -13.29
N VAL A 371 -10.89 -21.97 -11.99
CA VAL A 371 -10.62 -20.78 -11.17
C VAL A 371 -9.38 -21.00 -10.32
N VAL A 372 -8.45 -20.06 -10.38
CA VAL A 372 -7.26 -20.01 -9.53
C VAL A 372 -7.28 -18.70 -8.75
N ILE A 373 -7.35 -18.77 -7.43
CA ILE A 373 -7.31 -17.64 -6.51
C ILE A 373 -5.91 -17.56 -5.93
N TYR A 374 -5.24 -16.43 -6.16
CA TYR A 374 -3.92 -16.11 -5.65
C TYR A 374 -4.03 -15.06 -4.54
N PHE A 375 -3.88 -15.48 -3.29
CA PHE A 375 -3.85 -14.61 -2.13
C PHE A 375 -2.46 -14.04 -1.91
N ARG A 376 -2.36 -12.72 -1.77
CA ARG A 376 -1.09 -12.04 -1.50
C ARG A 376 -0.73 -12.08 -0.02
N LYS A 377 -0.49 -13.30 0.47
CA LYS A 377 -0.27 -13.65 1.88
C LYS A 377 0.98 -14.51 2.05
N GLU A 378 2.14 -13.90 1.86
CA GLU A 378 3.42 -14.58 2.03
C GLU A 378 3.60 -15.19 3.43
N GLY A 379 4.12 -16.42 3.48
CA GLY A 379 4.49 -17.08 4.74
C GLY A 379 3.35 -17.27 5.74
N ARG A 380 2.10 -17.44 5.28
CA ARG A 380 0.88 -17.42 6.13
C ARG A 380 0.69 -16.09 6.86
N ALA A 381 0.95 -14.99 6.15
CA ALA A 381 0.97 -13.61 6.61
C ALA A 381 1.99 -13.27 7.70
N LEU A 382 3.03 -14.09 7.87
CA LEU A 382 4.21 -13.72 8.67
C LEU A 382 5.25 -12.95 7.84
N GLY A 383 5.10 -12.94 6.52
CA GLY A 383 6.06 -12.35 5.59
C GLY A 383 7.29 -13.23 5.37
N GLU A 384 8.07 -12.85 4.36
CA GLU A 384 9.21 -13.64 3.90
C GLU A 384 10.36 -13.69 4.93
N VAL A 385 10.59 -12.61 5.67
CA VAL A 385 11.70 -12.53 6.65
C VAL A 385 11.55 -13.57 7.75
N THR A 386 10.36 -13.71 8.34
CA THR A 386 10.10 -14.67 9.42
C THR A 386 10.01 -16.11 8.91
N LYS A 387 9.72 -16.31 7.62
CA LYS A 387 9.66 -17.63 6.99
C LYS A 387 11.02 -18.33 6.99
N TYR A 388 12.09 -17.63 6.62
CA TYR A 388 13.45 -18.20 6.65
C TYR A 388 13.86 -18.65 8.05
N CYS A 389 13.48 -17.92 9.09
CA CYS A 389 13.73 -18.36 10.47
C CYS A 389 13.05 -19.71 10.77
N LYS A 390 11.85 -19.97 10.22
CA LYS A 390 11.17 -21.26 10.40
C LYS A 390 11.83 -22.38 9.60
N ASP A 391 12.25 -22.11 8.37
CA ASP A 391 12.86 -23.13 7.51
C ASP A 391 14.25 -23.55 8.02
N GLU A 392 15.06 -22.60 8.49
CA GLU A 392 16.36 -22.85 9.12
C GLU A 392 16.22 -23.60 10.47
N ILE A 393 15.16 -23.30 11.23
CA ILE A 393 14.81 -24.04 12.46
C ILE A 393 14.26 -25.43 12.16
N SER A 394 13.53 -25.62 11.06
CA SER A 394 13.03 -26.95 10.66
C SER A 394 14.16 -27.91 10.30
N GLN A 395 15.30 -27.39 9.84
CA GLN A 395 16.52 -28.18 9.61
C GLN A 395 17.30 -28.48 10.90
N ASN A 396 16.99 -27.79 12.01
CA ASN A 396 17.66 -27.94 13.31
C ASN A 396 16.65 -28.26 14.43
N SER A 397 16.43 -29.55 14.69
CA SER A 397 15.41 -30.12 15.58
C SER A 397 15.40 -29.59 17.03
N ALA A 398 16.44 -28.88 17.48
CA ALA A 398 16.52 -28.31 18.82
C ALA A 398 15.83 -26.93 19.00
N LYS A 399 15.47 -26.20 17.93
CA LYS A 399 14.90 -24.83 18.02
C LYS A 399 13.38 -24.74 17.78
N GLN A 400 12.71 -25.89 17.61
CA GLN A 400 11.34 -25.98 17.08
C GLN A 400 10.24 -25.39 18.01
N LEU A 401 10.54 -25.09 19.28
CA LEU A 401 9.55 -24.63 20.26
C LEU A 401 9.17 -23.14 20.17
N SER A 402 9.96 -22.29 19.50
CA SER A 402 9.80 -20.81 19.58
C SER A 402 8.83 -20.20 18.54
N CYS A 403 8.47 -20.91 17.47
CA CYS A 403 7.85 -20.29 16.29
C CYS A 403 6.42 -20.74 15.96
N ARG A 404 5.67 -21.27 16.94
CA ARG A 404 4.23 -21.60 16.79
C ARG A 404 3.35 -20.37 17.06
N SER A 405 3.46 -19.35 16.22
CA SER A 405 2.41 -18.32 16.10
C SER A 405 1.42 -18.79 15.04
N GLY A 406 0.32 -19.39 15.50
CA GLY A 406 -0.83 -19.68 14.65
C GLY A 406 -1.58 -18.39 14.38
N VAL A 407 -1.49 -17.87 13.16
CA VAL A 407 -2.36 -16.79 12.68
C VAL A 407 -3.52 -17.47 11.97
N LEU A 408 -4.70 -17.53 12.59
CA LEU A 408 -5.94 -17.78 11.85
C LEU A 408 -6.22 -16.53 11.03
N ILE A 409 -6.49 -16.69 9.73
CA ILE A 409 -6.83 -15.59 8.84
C ILE A 409 -8.06 -16.01 8.07
N LEU A 410 -9.04 -15.11 8.01
CA LEU A 410 -10.31 -15.24 7.29
C LEU A 410 -10.10 -15.92 5.92
N GLY A 411 -10.60 -17.15 5.83
CA GLY A 411 -10.93 -17.86 4.59
C GLY A 411 -12.40 -17.69 4.27
#